data_AF-A0A7G9YTR2-F1
#
_entry.id   AF-A0A7G9YTR2-F1
#
_cell.length_a   1.000
_cell.length_b   1.000
_cell.length_c   1.000
_cell.angle_alpha   90.00
_cell.angle_beta   90.00
_cell.angle_gamma   90.00
#
_symmetry.space_group_name_H-M   'P 1'
#
loop_
_entity.id
_entity.type
_entity.pdbx_description
1 polymer ?
#
loop_
_entity_poly.entity_id
_entity_poly.type
_entity_poly.pdbx_seq_one_letter_code
_entity_poly.pdbx_strand_id
1 'polypeptide(L)'
;MTLRELFPRYPLILKTPPRSRIKFGTHRLYVDFPWQTCHFMVKEMEMSAESDLTAEGVSRKWHNFLQDNKQFLIFQNKPLASAYLWDAPFTHKKSLVLRIKWSFFLEYLEEKAQNFTLEVEKDGKSIRKLYMEIWLNFFSLVGELEAPESFYFHGRENFMKLLKRTGDYSYLEVLLTRFESTIHQIEDYAKNKGIHAAQLYTANFLMDIRHLHALIDVLSIPPAYLLMRNILENFVKFSVYLNMGKSINDPNLVLSAMFLYEYEADRRRYSLGEFKKEFRRKFLKIKDTFFSDEVLDSEVLDIPELVRKFKEKGMPILGVNPKVLEEFSANYGLNKPNLDIWYSACSEVIHNQPPLPFFSLLEVKFFKHFLEKNIKTLQVIAEKIIDGHLEMEEISIHPFFEERNSLKECLHVAYLLETENGAEIKDLIKRAMITLQEGQNENTEPSAIWIRPLTLISLFHLISPSLRHLRDFSFVEEDIGDIIEKLQPLSFKGSLKDEIEVTLSKLQDVMLPELERYRVFSSLSSEKKRKVIFYLLIDNLSKTFEGTLSS
;
A
#
# COMPACT_ATOMS: atom_id res chain seq x y z
N MET A 1 8.09 -14.78 -9.79
CA MET A 1 7.91 -15.53 -8.52
C MET A 1 6.44 -15.86 -8.29
N THR A 2 6.10 -16.96 -7.61
CA THR A 2 4.68 -17.27 -7.30
C THR A 2 4.19 -16.51 -6.07
N LEU A 3 2.88 -16.26 -5.93
CA LEU A 3 2.31 -15.65 -4.70
C LEU A 3 2.73 -16.42 -3.43
N ARG A 4 2.81 -17.76 -3.54
CA ARG A 4 3.30 -18.67 -2.49
C ARG A 4 4.73 -18.35 -2.02
N GLU A 5 5.59 -17.89 -2.93
CA GLU A 5 6.98 -17.55 -2.64
C GLU A 5 7.11 -16.22 -1.92
N LEU A 6 6.30 -15.24 -2.35
CA LEU A 6 6.28 -13.87 -1.84
C LEU A 6 5.56 -13.74 -0.50
N PHE A 7 4.55 -14.58 -0.24
CA PHE A 7 3.70 -14.46 0.94
C PHE A 7 4.50 -14.67 2.25
N PRO A 8 4.32 -13.81 3.26
CA PRO A 8 5.03 -13.90 4.54
C PRO A 8 4.75 -15.22 5.26
N ARG A 9 5.76 -15.69 6.00
CA ARG A 9 5.71 -16.99 6.69
C ARG A 9 6.05 -16.83 8.15
N TYR A 10 5.39 -17.62 8.99
CA TYR A 10 5.83 -17.76 10.36
C TYR A 10 7.20 -18.46 10.41
N PRO A 11 8.06 -18.11 11.39
CA PRO A 11 9.27 -18.88 11.68
C PRO A 11 8.86 -20.16 12.44
N LEU A 12 8.00 -20.98 11.82
CA LEU A 12 7.50 -22.25 12.35
C LEU A 12 7.36 -23.21 11.16
N ILE A 13 7.74 -24.46 11.36
CA ILE A 13 7.68 -25.47 10.30
C ILE A 13 6.92 -26.72 10.75
N LEU A 14 6.18 -27.31 9.80
CA LEU A 14 5.61 -28.64 9.97
C LEU A 14 6.70 -29.69 9.74
N LYS A 15 7.11 -30.35 10.81
CA LYS A 15 8.13 -31.41 10.79
C LYS A 15 7.46 -32.77 10.71
N THR A 16 7.90 -33.58 9.74
CA THR A 16 7.41 -34.95 9.62
C THR A 16 7.93 -35.79 10.80
N PRO A 17 7.05 -36.51 11.52
CA PRO A 17 7.47 -37.39 12.60
C PRO A 17 8.51 -38.42 12.14
N PRO A 18 9.47 -38.79 13.00
CA PRO A 18 10.43 -39.83 12.68
C PRO A 18 9.73 -41.12 12.27
N ARG A 19 10.23 -41.80 11.23
CA ARG A 19 9.72 -43.08 10.72
C ARG A 19 8.32 -43.04 10.10
N SER A 20 7.69 -41.87 9.93
CA SER A 20 6.42 -41.78 9.21
C SER A 20 6.57 -42.19 7.74
N ARG A 21 5.60 -42.97 7.26
CA ARG A 21 5.48 -43.36 5.85
C ARG A 21 4.99 -42.22 4.96
N ILE A 22 4.40 -41.19 5.58
CA ILE A 22 3.82 -40.03 4.91
C ILE A 22 4.63 -38.80 5.31
N LYS A 23 5.00 -37.98 4.32
CA LYS A 23 5.71 -36.73 4.57
C LYS A 23 4.75 -35.54 4.55
N PHE A 24 5.14 -34.44 5.17
CA PHE A 24 4.51 -33.17 4.83
C PHE A 24 4.97 -32.76 3.41
N GLY A 25 4.03 -32.46 2.53
CA GLY A 25 4.32 -31.79 1.25
C GLY A 25 4.24 -30.26 1.38
N THR A 26 3.56 -29.77 2.42
CA THR A 26 3.55 -28.36 2.82
C THR A 26 4.21 -28.23 4.19
N HIS A 27 5.43 -27.68 4.22
CA HIS A 27 6.19 -27.49 5.47
C HIS A 27 6.06 -26.10 6.07
N ARG A 28 5.75 -25.10 5.24
CA ARG A 28 5.78 -23.68 5.61
C ARG A 28 4.39 -23.21 5.99
N LEU A 29 4.32 -22.42 7.05
CA LEU A 29 3.10 -21.78 7.52
C LEU A 29 3.07 -20.32 7.08
N TYR A 30 1.93 -19.89 6.57
CA TYR A 30 1.75 -18.55 6.02
C TYR A 30 1.07 -17.65 7.05
N VAL A 31 1.57 -16.42 7.19
CA VAL A 31 0.95 -15.42 8.05
C VAL A 31 -0.48 -15.14 7.57
N ASP A 32 -1.38 -14.70 8.45
CA ASP A 32 -2.80 -14.40 8.18
C ASP A 32 -3.66 -15.59 7.70
N PHE A 33 -3.07 -16.71 7.31
CA PHE A 33 -3.81 -17.91 6.93
C PHE A 33 -4.30 -18.64 8.18
N PRO A 34 -5.59 -19.05 8.25
CA PRO A 34 -6.18 -19.56 9.48
C PRO A 34 -5.42 -20.75 10.08
N TRP A 35 -4.96 -20.59 11.33
CA TRP A 35 -4.15 -21.54 12.09
C TRP A 35 -4.80 -22.92 12.23
N GLN A 36 -6.13 -23.00 12.22
CA GLN A 36 -6.90 -24.25 12.30
C GLN A 36 -6.46 -25.25 11.21
N THR A 37 -6.07 -24.75 10.04
CA THR A 37 -5.55 -25.62 8.97
C THR A 37 -4.24 -26.30 9.33
N CYS A 38 -3.40 -25.68 10.15
CA CYS A 38 -2.16 -26.27 10.64
C CYS A 38 -2.47 -27.38 11.63
N HIS A 39 -3.40 -27.15 12.55
CA HIS A 39 -3.90 -28.16 13.49
C HIS A 39 -4.42 -29.41 12.77
N PHE A 40 -5.22 -29.22 11.72
CA PHE A 40 -5.67 -30.33 10.89
C PHE A 40 -4.48 -31.12 10.32
N MET A 41 -3.50 -30.42 9.75
CA MET A 41 -2.31 -31.05 9.14
C MET A 41 -1.47 -31.84 10.16
N VAL A 42 -1.25 -31.28 11.36
CA VAL A 42 -0.52 -31.95 12.45
C VAL A 42 -1.27 -33.19 12.90
N LYS A 43 -2.57 -33.06 13.21
CA LYS A 43 -3.41 -34.16 13.69
C LYS A 43 -3.48 -35.32 12.70
N GLU A 44 -3.65 -35.04 11.41
CA GLU A 44 -3.63 -36.10 10.39
C GLU A 44 -2.26 -36.79 10.32
N MET A 45 -1.16 -36.03 10.45
CA MET A 45 0.18 -36.59 10.44
C MET A 45 0.46 -37.47 11.67
N GLU A 46 -0.01 -37.09 12.85
CA GLU A 46 0.09 -37.92 14.06
C GLU A 46 -0.67 -39.23 13.89
N MET A 47 -1.90 -39.18 13.36
CA MET A 47 -2.67 -40.40 13.05
C MET A 47 -2.01 -41.28 11.99
N SER A 48 -1.19 -40.69 11.09
CA SER A 48 -0.42 -41.46 10.10
C SER A 48 0.67 -42.34 10.71
N ALA A 49 1.09 -42.05 11.94
CA ALA A 49 2.02 -42.89 12.69
C ALA A 49 1.32 -44.14 13.26
N GLU A 50 0.01 -44.06 13.51
CA GLU A 50 -0.79 -45.13 14.10
C GLU A 50 -1.54 -45.99 13.06
N SER A 51 -1.87 -45.40 11.90
CA SER A 51 -2.63 -46.06 10.83
C SER A 51 -2.29 -45.48 9.45
N ASP A 52 -2.38 -46.27 8.38
CA ASP A 52 -2.12 -45.77 7.02
C ASP A 52 -3.20 -44.75 6.60
N LEU A 53 -2.82 -43.51 6.29
CA LEU A 53 -3.75 -42.54 5.71
C LEU A 53 -4.06 -42.87 4.23
N THR A 54 -5.34 -42.82 3.87
CA THR A 54 -5.83 -42.96 2.50
C THR A 54 -6.28 -41.61 1.94
N ALA A 55 -6.22 -41.43 0.62
CA ALA A 55 -6.61 -40.17 -0.03
C ALA A 55 -8.09 -39.83 0.22
N GLU A 56 -8.97 -40.83 0.13
CA GLU A 56 -10.39 -40.71 0.44
C GLU A 56 -10.65 -40.38 1.91
N GLY A 57 -9.88 -41.00 2.81
CA GLY A 57 -9.95 -40.72 4.25
C GLY A 57 -9.63 -39.27 4.56
N VAL A 58 -8.50 -38.76 4.05
CA VAL A 58 -8.10 -37.35 4.22
C VAL A 58 -9.13 -36.41 3.60
N SER A 59 -9.64 -36.73 2.40
CA SER A 59 -10.67 -35.91 1.74
C SER A 59 -11.96 -35.81 2.57
N ARG A 60 -12.44 -36.93 3.11
CA ARG A 60 -13.64 -36.98 3.97
C ARG A 60 -13.44 -36.21 5.28
N LYS A 61 -12.31 -36.42 5.96
CA LYS A 61 -11.99 -35.71 7.21
C LYS A 61 -11.82 -34.21 6.98
N TRP A 62 -11.18 -33.81 5.88
CA TRP A 62 -11.07 -32.40 5.50
C TRP A 62 -12.44 -31.77 5.25
N HIS A 63 -13.36 -32.48 4.57
CA HIS A 63 -14.72 -31.98 4.35
C HIS A 63 -15.47 -31.74 5.66
N ASN A 64 -15.41 -32.69 6.60
CA ASN A 64 -16.03 -32.54 7.92
C ASN A 64 -15.40 -31.38 8.70
N PHE A 65 -14.06 -31.31 8.71
CA PHE A 65 -13.32 -30.24 9.36
C PHE A 65 -13.69 -28.84 8.83
N LEU A 66 -13.91 -28.71 7.52
CA LEU A 66 -14.39 -27.47 6.91
C LEU A 66 -15.79 -27.07 7.37
N GLN A 67 -16.70 -28.03 7.63
CA GLN A 67 -18.03 -27.73 8.18
C GLN A 67 -17.92 -27.24 9.63
N ASP A 68 -17.11 -27.92 10.44
CA ASP A 68 -16.90 -27.57 11.85
C ASP A 68 -16.22 -26.20 12.03
N ASN A 69 -15.43 -25.77 11.03
CA ASN A 69 -14.67 -24.51 11.04
C ASN A 69 -15.14 -23.53 9.95
N LYS A 70 -16.42 -23.60 9.57
CA LYS A 70 -16.99 -22.82 8.47
C LYS A 70 -16.69 -21.33 8.58
N GLN A 71 -16.77 -20.74 9.78
CA GLN A 71 -16.55 -19.31 9.97
C GLN A 71 -15.12 -18.83 9.65
N PHE A 72 -14.14 -19.72 9.65
CA PHE A 72 -12.73 -19.37 9.42
C PHE A 72 -12.21 -19.82 8.06
N LEU A 73 -12.73 -20.92 7.53
CA LEU A 73 -12.15 -21.61 6.37
C LEU A 73 -13.01 -21.55 5.10
N ILE A 74 -14.27 -21.13 5.22
CA ILE A 74 -15.19 -21.00 4.09
C ILE A 74 -15.49 -19.53 3.86
N PHE A 75 -15.12 -19.05 2.69
CA PHE A 75 -15.40 -17.70 2.20
C PHE A 75 -16.32 -17.81 0.97
N GLN A 76 -17.38 -17.00 0.87
CA GLN A 76 -18.37 -17.06 -0.22
C GLN A 76 -18.78 -18.50 -0.64
N ASN A 77 -19.09 -19.34 0.35
CA ASN A 77 -19.45 -20.76 0.18
C ASN A 77 -18.39 -21.66 -0.48
N LYS A 78 -17.13 -21.22 -0.53
CA LYS A 78 -15.99 -21.97 -1.07
C LYS A 78 -14.87 -22.08 -0.03
N PRO A 79 -14.17 -23.21 0.07
CA PRO A 79 -13.06 -23.34 1.01
C PRO A 79 -11.82 -22.59 0.52
N LEU A 80 -11.11 -21.95 1.44
CA LEU A 80 -9.87 -21.21 1.19
C LEU A 80 -8.69 -22.11 0.79
N ALA A 81 -8.72 -23.38 1.19
CA ALA A 81 -7.71 -24.37 0.85
C ALA A 81 -8.31 -25.77 0.64
N SER A 82 -7.48 -26.66 0.08
CA SER A 82 -7.73 -28.08 -0.01
C SER A 82 -6.58 -28.85 0.63
N ALA A 83 -6.91 -29.83 1.48
CA ALA A 83 -5.94 -30.80 2.00
C ALA A 83 -6.10 -32.13 1.26
N TYR A 84 -5.01 -32.75 0.84
CA TYR A 84 -5.02 -34.04 0.13
C TYR A 84 -3.69 -34.78 0.30
N LEU A 85 -3.70 -36.09 0.06
CA LEU A 85 -2.49 -36.88 -0.11
C LEU A 85 -2.05 -36.85 -1.56
N TRP A 86 -0.80 -36.48 -1.78
CA TRP A 86 -0.14 -36.49 -3.07
C TRP A 86 0.83 -37.66 -3.14
N ASP A 87 0.70 -38.49 -4.17
CA ASP A 87 1.65 -39.56 -4.49
C ASP A 87 2.67 -39.04 -5.51
N ALA A 88 3.93 -38.97 -5.10
CA ALA A 88 5.00 -38.55 -5.98
C ALA A 88 5.23 -39.60 -7.10
N PRO A 89 5.15 -39.23 -8.39
CA PRO A 89 5.11 -40.16 -9.52
C PRO A 89 6.30 -41.15 -9.59
N PHE A 90 7.46 -40.77 -9.06
CA PHE A 90 8.71 -41.53 -9.20
C PHE A 90 9.21 -42.17 -7.91
N THR A 91 8.69 -41.75 -6.76
CA THR A 91 9.19 -42.25 -5.46
C THR A 91 8.14 -43.03 -4.67
N HIS A 92 6.88 -43.03 -5.13
CA HIS A 92 5.72 -43.59 -4.43
C HIS A 92 5.61 -43.13 -2.96
N LYS A 93 6.26 -42.01 -2.62
CA LYS A 93 6.18 -41.40 -1.30
C LYS A 93 4.93 -40.55 -1.24
N LYS A 94 4.05 -40.90 -0.32
CA LYS A 94 2.85 -40.14 0.01
C LYS A 94 3.23 -38.87 0.77
N SER A 95 2.66 -37.75 0.35
CA SER A 95 2.84 -36.46 1.00
C SER A 95 1.51 -35.81 1.32
N LEU A 96 1.29 -35.40 2.56
CA LEU A 96 0.13 -34.61 2.95
C LEU A 96 0.35 -33.15 2.55
N VAL A 97 -0.49 -32.66 1.64
CA VAL A 97 -0.36 -31.35 1.01
C VAL A 97 -1.55 -30.48 1.38
N LEU A 98 -1.27 -29.27 1.84
CA LEU A 98 -2.23 -28.18 1.94
C LEU A 98 -2.03 -27.23 0.76
N ARG A 99 -3.06 -27.10 -0.09
CA ARG A 99 -3.08 -26.20 -1.25
C ARG A 99 -4.00 -25.02 -0.98
N ILE A 100 -3.41 -23.86 -0.73
CA ILE A 100 -4.11 -22.58 -0.58
C ILE A 100 -4.57 -22.08 -1.94
N LYS A 101 -5.82 -21.61 -2.03
CA LYS A 101 -6.35 -20.91 -3.21
C LYS A 101 -5.96 -19.44 -3.12
N TRP A 102 -4.69 -19.14 -3.40
CA TRP A 102 -4.06 -17.83 -3.15
C TRP A 102 -4.89 -16.62 -3.53
N SER A 103 -5.41 -16.59 -4.75
CA SER A 103 -6.25 -15.49 -5.21
C SER A 103 -7.50 -15.27 -4.36
N PHE A 104 -8.19 -16.36 -4.04
CA PHE A 104 -9.40 -16.33 -3.24
C PHE A 104 -9.10 -15.99 -1.78
N PHE A 105 -7.93 -16.39 -1.30
CA PHE A 105 -7.44 -15.98 0.02
C PHE A 105 -7.10 -14.49 0.08
N LEU A 106 -6.55 -13.90 -0.99
CA LEU A 106 -6.34 -12.44 -1.07
C LEU A 106 -7.68 -11.67 -1.05
N GLU A 107 -8.71 -12.17 -1.73
CA GLU A 107 -10.09 -11.62 -1.68
C GLU A 107 -10.64 -11.65 -0.24
N TYR A 108 -10.48 -12.80 0.42
CA TYR A 108 -10.87 -12.95 1.82
C TYR A 108 -10.17 -11.94 2.75
N LEU A 109 -8.85 -11.73 2.60
CA LEU A 109 -8.13 -10.75 3.40
C LEU A 109 -8.57 -9.30 3.12
N GLU A 110 -8.91 -8.99 1.87
CA GLU A 110 -9.42 -7.67 1.49
C GLU A 110 -10.79 -7.38 2.13
N GLU A 111 -11.74 -8.30 2.02
CA GLU A 111 -13.06 -8.16 2.64
C GLU A 111 -12.95 -8.08 4.17
N LYS A 112 -12.06 -8.87 4.76
CA LYS A 112 -11.78 -8.85 6.19
C LYS A 112 -11.21 -7.51 6.65
N ALA A 113 -10.26 -6.95 5.91
CA ALA A 113 -9.71 -5.62 6.20
C ALA A 113 -10.80 -4.54 6.16
N GLN A 114 -11.68 -4.55 5.15
CA GLN A 114 -12.81 -3.64 5.05
C GLN A 114 -13.78 -3.78 6.23
N ASN A 115 -14.10 -5.01 6.62
CA ASN A 115 -14.97 -5.29 7.78
C ASN A 115 -14.36 -4.73 9.07
N PHE A 116 -13.06 -4.91 9.29
CA PHE A 116 -12.38 -4.29 10.42
C PHE A 116 -12.42 -2.76 10.39
N THR A 117 -12.24 -2.15 9.22
CA THR A 117 -12.36 -0.68 9.09
C THR A 117 -13.77 -0.21 9.45
N LEU A 118 -14.81 -0.93 9.05
CA LEU A 118 -16.21 -0.63 9.42
C LEU A 118 -16.47 -0.80 10.92
N GLU A 119 -15.81 -1.75 11.58
CA GLU A 119 -15.88 -1.89 13.03
C GLU A 119 -15.18 -0.73 13.75
N VAL A 120 -13.99 -0.34 13.27
CA VAL A 120 -13.25 0.80 13.82
C VAL A 120 -14.01 2.10 13.64
N GLU A 121 -14.69 2.30 12.51
CA GLU A 121 -15.53 3.48 12.26
C GLU A 121 -16.69 3.62 13.27
N LYS A 122 -17.12 2.50 13.88
CA LYS A 122 -18.13 2.49 14.96
C LYS A 122 -17.53 2.70 16.34
N ASP A 123 -16.36 2.12 16.59
CA ASP A 123 -15.63 2.26 17.85
C ASP A 123 -14.12 2.13 17.59
N GLY A 124 -13.38 3.21 17.81
CA GLY A 124 -11.95 3.28 17.52
C GLY A 124 -11.14 2.20 18.25
N LYS A 125 -11.60 1.75 19.43
CA LYS A 125 -10.94 0.69 20.20
C LYS A 125 -11.08 -0.69 19.56
N SER A 126 -12.00 -0.87 18.61
CA SER A 126 -12.18 -2.12 17.88
C SER A 126 -10.98 -2.49 17.02
N ILE A 127 -10.03 -1.59 16.79
CA ILE A 127 -8.75 -1.90 16.14
C ILE A 127 -7.96 -2.98 16.91
N ARG A 128 -8.18 -3.11 18.22
CA ARG A 128 -7.63 -4.22 19.02
C ARG A 128 -8.04 -5.59 18.47
N LYS A 129 -9.24 -5.72 17.91
CA LYS A 129 -9.73 -7.01 17.39
C LYS A 129 -8.90 -7.49 16.19
N LEU A 130 -8.52 -6.57 15.29
CA LEU A 130 -7.62 -6.86 14.17
C LEU A 130 -6.31 -7.44 14.69
N TYR A 131 -5.65 -6.72 15.59
CA TYR A 131 -4.35 -7.15 16.10
C TYR A 131 -4.45 -8.39 16.98
N MET A 132 -5.51 -8.52 17.77
CA MET A 132 -5.81 -9.74 18.52
C MET A 132 -5.96 -10.93 17.57
N GLU A 133 -6.64 -10.78 16.43
CA GLU A 133 -6.77 -11.87 15.47
C GLU A 133 -5.43 -12.25 14.82
N ILE A 134 -4.61 -11.27 14.44
CA ILE A 134 -3.26 -11.51 13.90
C ILE A 134 -2.40 -12.27 14.94
N TRP A 135 -2.44 -11.83 16.20
CA TRP A 135 -1.70 -12.45 17.30
C TRP A 135 -2.23 -13.84 17.65
N LEU A 136 -3.54 -14.02 17.72
CA LEU A 136 -4.16 -15.32 17.99
C LEU A 136 -3.77 -16.34 16.91
N ASN A 137 -3.69 -15.91 15.65
CA ASN A 137 -3.24 -16.79 14.57
C ASN A 137 -1.81 -17.28 14.76
N PHE A 138 -0.92 -16.44 15.30
CA PHE A 138 0.44 -16.82 15.64
C PHE A 138 0.51 -17.67 16.92
N PHE A 139 -0.07 -17.19 18.01
CA PHE A 139 0.02 -17.86 19.32
C PHE A 139 -0.64 -19.22 19.35
N SER A 140 -1.65 -19.47 18.52
CA SER A 140 -2.26 -20.81 18.39
C SER A 140 -1.34 -21.84 17.73
N LEU A 141 -0.19 -21.42 17.20
CA LEU A 141 0.84 -22.27 16.61
C LEU A 141 2.10 -22.37 17.50
N VAL A 142 2.30 -21.40 18.39
CA VAL A 142 3.47 -21.34 19.27
C VAL A 142 3.32 -22.38 20.38
N GLY A 143 4.38 -23.17 20.61
CA GLY A 143 4.39 -24.25 21.61
C GLY A 143 3.95 -25.61 21.06
N GLU A 144 3.24 -25.64 19.94
CA GLU A 144 2.91 -26.88 19.23
C GLU A 144 3.94 -27.26 18.16
N LEU A 145 4.67 -26.27 17.64
CA LEU A 145 5.59 -26.43 16.52
C LEU A 145 7.02 -26.03 16.89
N GLU A 146 8.00 -26.72 16.32
CA GLU A 146 9.41 -26.35 16.45
C GLU A 146 9.70 -25.05 15.66
N ALA A 147 10.30 -24.07 16.35
CA ALA A 147 10.86 -22.90 15.71
C ALA A 147 12.18 -23.27 14.99
N PRO A 148 12.45 -22.77 13.76
CA PRO A 148 13.74 -22.90 13.12
C PRO A 148 14.80 -22.03 13.84
N GLU A 149 16.08 -22.31 13.59
CA GLU A 149 17.16 -21.39 13.97
C GLU A 149 16.93 -20.01 13.34
N SER A 150 17.27 -18.94 14.09
CA SER A 150 16.77 -17.58 13.91
C SER A 150 16.78 -17.08 12.45
N PHE A 151 15.61 -16.66 11.95
CA PHE A 151 15.47 -15.87 10.72
C PHE A 151 14.77 -14.55 11.03
N TYR A 152 15.50 -13.64 11.68
CA TYR A 152 15.12 -12.24 11.70
C TYR A 152 15.55 -11.59 10.37
N PHE A 153 14.62 -10.89 9.71
CA PHE A 153 14.83 -9.91 8.62
C PHE A 153 14.87 -10.30 7.12
N HIS A 154 14.77 -11.58 6.70
CA HIS A 154 14.87 -11.91 5.24
C HIS A 154 13.55 -11.87 4.44
N GLY A 155 12.52 -11.19 4.94
CA GLY A 155 11.19 -11.14 4.31
C GLY A 155 10.80 -9.85 3.60
N ARG A 156 11.50 -8.73 3.85
CA ARG A 156 11.02 -7.39 3.44
C ARG A 156 10.91 -7.23 1.93
N GLU A 157 11.94 -7.62 1.17
CA GLU A 157 11.92 -7.49 -0.30
C GLU A 157 10.76 -8.31 -0.90
N ASN A 158 10.60 -9.56 -0.47
CA ASN A 158 9.50 -10.42 -0.93
C ASN A 158 8.12 -9.86 -0.55
N PHE A 159 8.00 -9.28 0.65
CA PHE A 159 6.75 -8.68 1.09
C PHE A 159 6.44 -7.39 0.33
N MET A 160 7.43 -6.54 0.06
CA MET A 160 7.25 -5.36 -0.79
C MET A 160 6.80 -5.75 -2.19
N LYS A 161 7.39 -6.79 -2.78
CA LYS A 161 6.94 -7.35 -4.07
C LYS A 161 5.52 -7.88 -4.03
N LEU A 162 5.13 -8.52 -2.92
CA LEU A 162 3.75 -8.93 -2.71
C LEU A 162 2.83 -7.71 -2.75
N LEU A 163 3.14 -6.64 -2.02
CA LEU A 163 2.31 -5.43 -1.94
C LEU A 163 2.19 -4.69 -3.27
N LYS A 164 3.29 -4.56 -4.02
CA LYS A 164 3.25 -4.02 -5.39
C LYS A 164 2.34 -4.87 -6.26
N ARG A 165 2.53 -6.19 -6.22
CA ARG A 165 1.75 -7.13 -7.04
C ARG A 165 0.28 -7.23 -6.64
N THR A 166 -0.06 -7.01 -5.37
CA THR A 166 -1.44 -6.93 -4.91
C THR A 166 -2.03 -5.54 -5.02
N GLY A 167 -1.33 -4.58 -5.63
CA GLY A 167 -1.75 -3.18 -5.79
C GLY A 167 -1.88 -2.41 -4.48
N ASP A 168 -1.57 -3.01 -3.33
CA ASP A 168 -1.72 -2.39 -2.02
C ASP A 168 -0.71 -1.25 -1.82
N TYR A 169 0.52 -1.40 -2.34
CA TYR A 169 1.54 -0.35 -2.29
C TYR A 169 1.14 0.86 -3.15
N SER A 170 0.78 0.65 -4.41
CA SER A 170 0.35 1.73 -5.31
C SER A 170 -0.91 2.43 -4.82
N TYR A 171 -1.84 1.70 -4.20
CA TYR A 171 -3.01 2.31 -3.55
C TYR A 171 -2.58 3.29 -2.44
N LEU A 172 -1.65 2.87 -1.56
CA LEU A 172 -1.13 3.72 -0.49
C LEU A 172 -0.42 4.96 -1.04
N GLU A 173 0.40 4.81 -2.09
CA GLU A 173 1.05 5.95 -2.76
C GLU A 173 0.02 6.96 -3.29
N VAL A 174 -1.00 6.48 -4.01
CA VAL A 174 -2.07 7.35 -4.53
C VAL A 174 -2.79 8.08 -3.40
N LEU A 175 -3.08 7.39 -2.30
CA LEU A 175 -3.69 8.02 -1.12
C LEU A 175 -2.83 9.18 -0.60
N LEU A 176 -1.52 8.95 -0.43
CA LEU A 176 -0.62 9.97 0.09
C LEU A 176 -0.44 11.13 -0.89
N THR A 177 -0.30 10.89 -2.20
CA THR A 177 -0.27 11.96 -3.22
C THR A 177 -1.54 12.79 -3.21
N ARG A 178 -2.71 12.15 -3.09
CA ARG A 178 -4.00 12.84 -2.91
C ARG A 178 -4.01 13.68 -1.63
N PHE A 179 -3.36 13.22 -0.58
CA PHE A 179 -3.26 13.98 0.66
C PHE A 179 -2.33 15.19 0.52
N GLU A 180 -1.16 15.04 -0.11
CA GLU A 180 -0.26 16.16 -0.43
C GLU A 180 -0.96 17.24 -1.27
N SER A 181 -1.68 16.84 -2.32
CA SER A 181 -2.48 17.74 -3.15
C SER A 181 -3.51 18.53 -2.32
N THR A 182 -4.15 17.89 -1.35
CA THR A 182 -5.08 18.57 -0.43
C THR A 182 -4.37 19.67 0.37
N ILE A 183 -3.16 19.40 0.88
CA ILE A 183 -2.38 20.38 1.64
C ILE A 183 -1.92 21.55 0.74
N HIS A 184 -1.49 21.27 -0.49
CA HIS A 184 -1.13 22.30 -1.45
C HIS A 184 -2.30 23.23 -1.79
N GLN A 185 -3.50 22.70 -1.98
CA GLN A 185 -4.70 23.51 -2.22
C GLN A 185 -5.04 24.44 -1.03
N ILE A 186 -4.85 23.96 0.21
CA ILE A 186 -4.99 24.80 1.42
C ILE A 186 -3.96 25.93 1.41
N GLU A 187 -2.71 25.64 1.06
CA GLU A 187 -1.64 26.63 1.00
C GLU A 187 -1.92 27.70 -0.07
N ASP A 188 -2.32 27.29 -1.27
CA ASP A 188 -2.65 28.19 -2.37
C ASP A 188 -3.84 29.08 -2.03
N TYR A 189 -4.89 28.52 -1.42
CA TYR A 189 -6.00 29.30 -0.89
C TYR A 189 -5.52 30.34 0.12
N ALA A 190 -4.71 29.93 1.11
CA ALA A 190 -4.23 30.83 2.15
C ALA A 190 -3.38 31.96 1.56
N LYS A 191 -2.51 31.65 0.60
CA LYS A 191 -1.69 32.62 -0.14
C LYS A 191 -2.55 33.62 -0.90
N ASN A 192 -3.60 33.17 -1.58
CA ASN A 192 -4.54 34.04 -2.31
C ASN A 192 -5.33 34.97 -1.37
N LYS A 193 -5.46 34.60 -0.09
CA LYS A 193 -6.07 35.43 0.96
C LYS A 193 -5.06 36.29 1.75
N GLY A 194 -3.78 36.27 1.37
CA GLY A 194 -2.71 37.00 2.08
C GLY A 194 -2.34 36.40 3.45
N ILE A 195 -2.68 35.13 3.70
CA ILE A 195 -2.43 34.43 4.97
C ILE A 195 -1.12 33.64 4.87
N HIS A 196 0.01 34.34 4.75
CA HIS A 196 1.34 33.75 4.60
C HIS A 196 1.75 32.82 5.77
N ALA A 197 1.30 33.10 7.00
CA ALA A 197 1.61 32.28 8.16
C ALA A 197 1.05 30.85 8.10
N ALA A 198 0.09 30.57 7.20
CA ALA A 198 -0.40 29.22 6.98
C ALA A 198 0.71 28.26 6.53
N GLN A 199 1.76 28.79 5.86
CA GLN A 199 2.91 28.01 5.39
C GLN A 199 3.66 27.28 6.51
N LEU A 200 3.65 27.83 7.74
CA LEU A 200 4.26 27.17 8.90
C LEU A 200 3.60 25.82 9.21
N TYR A 201 2.28 25.74 9.03
CA TYR A 201 1.51 24.52 9.27
C TYR A 201 1.52 23.61 8.05
N THR A 202 1.35 24.14 6.83
CA THR A 202 1.34 23.32 5.61
C THR A 202 2.70 22.66 5.35
N ALA A 203 3.81 23.34 5.64
CA ALA A 203 5.13 22.72 5.57
C ALA A 203 5.30 21.55 6.56
N ASN A 204 4.78 21.68 7.78
CA ASN A 204 4.78 20.59 8.77
C ASN A 204 3.92 19.40 8.30
N PHE A 205 2.73 19.66 7.74
CA PHE A 205 1.90 18.59 7.18
C PHE A 205 2.61 17.84 6.05
N LEU A 206 3.23 18.57 5.11
CA LEU A 206 3.98 17.96 4.01
C LEU A 206 5.17 17.14 4.51
N MET A 207 5.88 17.61 5.54
CA MET A 207 6.95 16.82 6.18
C MET A 207 6.42 15.54 6.81
N ASP A 208 5.30 15.60 7.54
CA ASP A 208 4.68 14.42 8.14
C ASP A 208 4.18 13.43 7.08
N ILE A 209 3.64 13.90 5.95
CA ILE A 209 3.22 13.06 4.83
C ILE A 209 4.43 12.39 4.15
N ARG A 210 5.55 13.10 3.97
CA ARG A 210 6.80 12.50 3.47
C ARG A 210 7.35 11.45 4.43
N HIS A 211 7.25 11.68 5.73
CA HIS A 211 7.61 10.67 6.72
C HIS A 211 6.67 9.46 6.67
N LEU A 212 5.38 9.65 6.40
CA LEU A 212 4.45 8.54 6.15
C LEU A 212 4.87 7.72 4.94
N HIS A 213 5.25 8.35 3.82
CA HIS A 213 5.83 7.65 2.67
C HIS A 213 7.02 6.78 3.08
N ALA A 214 8.00 7.37 3.75
CA ALA A 214 9.19 6.65 4.19
C ALA A 214 8.86 5.46 5.11
N LEU A 215 7.87 5.60 6.01
CA LEU A 215 7.42 4.51 6.89
C LEU A 215 6.74 3.38 6.12
N ILE A 216 5.95 3.69 5.08
CA ILE A 216 5.34 2.69 4.20
C ILE A 216 6.42 1.94 3.41
N ASP A 217 7.44 2.64 2.90
CA ASP A 217 8.55 2.03 2.15
C ASP A 217 9.34 1.04 3.01
N VAL A 218 9.53 1.35 4.29
CA VAL A 218 10.17 0.44 5.25
C VAL A 218 9.21 -0.54 5.91
N LEU A 219 7.92 -0.52 5.53
CA LEU A 219 6.87 -1.42 6.02
C LEU A 219 6.69 -1.33 7.54
N SER A 220 6.81 -0.12 8.09
CA SER A 220 6.68 0.18 9.51
C SER A 220 5.34 0.84 9.79
N ILE A 221 4.30 0.01 9.92
CA ILE A 221 2.92 0.46 10.08
C ILE A 221 2.62 1.08 11.46
N PRO A 222 3.11 0.54 12.61
CA PRO A 222 2.77 1.12 13.92
C PRO A 222 3.18 2.60 14.07
N PRO A 223 4.40 3.04 13.68
CA PRO A 223 4.76 4.45 13.70
C PRO A 223 3.94 5.32 12.73
N ALA A 224 3.36 4.74 11.68
CA ALA A 224 2.52 5.48 10.75
C ALA A 224 1.23 6.00 11.43
N TYR A 225 0.67 5.24 12.39
CA TYR A 225 -0.46 5.72 13.21
C TYR A 225 -0.08 6.92 14.08
N LEU A 226 1.16 7.01 14.55
CA LEU A 226 1.66 8.17 15.30
C LEU A 226 1.67 9.43 14.43
N LEU A 227 2.20 9.32 13.20
CA LEU A 227 2.18 10.44 12.27
C LEU A 227 0.75 10.83 11.89
N MET A 228 -0.12 9.86 11.62
CA MET A 228 -1.54 10.14 11.34
C MET A 228 -2.22 10.88 12.49
N ARG A 229 -1.94 10.49 13.74
CA ARG A 229 -2.43 11.21 14.92
C ARG A 229 -1.87 12.63 14.98
N ASN A 230 -0.56 12.80 14.81
CA ASN A 230 0.08 14.13 14.86
C ASN A 230 -0.46 15.07 13.79
N ILE A 231 -0.61 14.58 12.56
CA ILE A 231 -1.24 15.29 11.45
C ILE A 231 -2.63 15.74 11.85
N LEU A 232 -3.48 14.84 12.35
CA LEU A 232 -4.84 15.16 12.79
C LEU A 232 -4.86 16.24 13.90
N GLU A 233 -3.99 16.11 14.91
CA GLU A 233 -3.87 17.10 15.99
C GLU A 233 -3.48 18.49 15.46
N ASN A 234 -2.46 18.54 14.61
CA ASN A 234 -1.96 19.77 14.02
C ASN A 234 -2.98 20.38 13.04
N PHE A 235 -3.74 19.55 12.32
CA PHE A 235 -4.78 20.00 11.39
C PHE A 235 -5.93 20.69 12.12
N VAL A 236 -6.36 20.13 13.26
CA VAL A 236 -7.37 20.73 14.13
C VAL A 236 -6.87 22.04 14.73
N LYS A 237 -5.64 22.08 15.22
CA LYS A 237 -5.02 23.31 15.75
C LYS A 237 -4.95 24.41 14.69
N PHE A 238 -4.44 24.09 13.50
CA PHE A 238 -4.40 25.00 12.36
C PHE A 238 -5.78 25.59 12.06
N SER A 239 -6.80 24.73 11.95
CA SER A 239 -8.19 25.13 11.69
C SER A 239 -8.75 26.07 12.75
N VAL A 240 -8.47 25.80 14.02
CA VAL A 240 -8.95 26.61 15.15
C VAL A 240 -8.21 27.96 15.18
N TYR A 241 -6.89 27.96 15.03
CA TYR A 241 -6.06 29.16 15.10
C TYR A 241 -6.30 30.10 13.94
N LEU A 242 -6.47 29.55 12.74
CA LEU A 242 -6.89 30.31 11.57
C LEU A 242 -8.24 31.01 11.82
N ASN A 243 -9.22 30.29 12.36
CA ASN A 243 -10.54 30.87 12.65
C ASN A 243 -10.50 31.92 13.77
N MET A 244 -9.68 31.70 14.81
CA MET A 244 -9.47 32.73 15.83
C MET A 244 -8.84 33.99 15.24
N GLY A 245 -7.83 33.82 14.39
CA GLY A 245 -7.19 34.91 13.66
C GLY A 245 -8.14 35.68 12.74
N LYS A 246 -8.95 34.96 11.94
CA LYS A 246 -10.04 35.55 11.13
C LYS A 246 -11.00 36.37 12.01
N SER A 247 -11.37 35.86 13.20
CA SER A 247 -12.32 36.55 14.11
C SER A 247 -11.81 37.86 14.71
N ILE A 248 -10.49 38.07 14.72
CA ILE A 248 -9.86 39.31 15.21
C ILE A 248 -9.24 40.14 14.07
N ASN A 249 -9.49 39.76 12.82
CA ASN A 249 -8.96 40.36 11.60
C ASN A 249 -7.42 40.37 11.49
N ASP A 250 -6.76 39.35 12.05
CA ASP A 250 -5.30 39.17 11.93
C ASP A 250 -4.89 37.68 12.00
N PRO A 251 -5.12 36.92 10.91
CA PRO A 251 -4.80 35.50 10.87
C PRO A 251 -3.29 35.22 10.86
N ASN A 252 -2.47 36.09 10.26
CA ASN A 252 -1.03 35.90 10.20
C ASN A 252 -0.40 35.98 11.59
N LEU A 253 -0.79 36.97 12.38
CA LEU A 253 -0.27 37.14 13.72
C LEU A 253 -0.61 35.95 14.62
N VAL A 254 -1.87 35.52 14.61
CA VAL A 254 -2.33 34.40 15.47
C VAL A 254 -1.64 33.11 15.08
N LEU A 255 -1.57 32.78 13.79
CA LEU A 255 -0.93 31.55 13.32
C LEU A 255 0.55 31.51 13.70
N SER A 256 1.31 32.57 13.40
CA SER A 256 2.74 32.65 13.69
C SER A 256 3.03 32.63 15.19
N ALA A 257 2.32 33.44 15.97
CA ALA A 257 2.54 33.52 17.41
C ALA A 257 2.15 32.21 18.13
N MET A 258 1.02 31.59 17.77
CA MET A 258 0.61 30.33 18.38
C MET A 258 1.51 29.17 17.98
N PHE A 259 1.99 29.15 16.73
CA PHE A 259 2.93 28.12 16.26
C PHE A 259 4.17 28.08 17.16
N LEU A 260 4.83 29.23 17.36
CA LEU A 260 6.01 29.33 18.22
C LEU A 260 5.69 29.13 19.70
N TYR A 261 4.59 29.71 20.17
CA TYR A 261 4.20 29.61 21.58
C TYR A 261 3.97 28.17 22.02
N GLU A 262 3.37 27.32 21.18
CA GLU A 262 3.15 25.92 21.53
C GLU A 262 4.45 25.12 21.77
N TYR A 263 5.53 25.44 21.06
CA TYR A 263 6.82 24.78 21.27
C TYR A 263 7.47 25.15 22.61
N GLU A 264 7.15 26.33 23.15
CA GLU A 264 7.85 26.89 24.31
C GLU A 264 7.04 26.86 25.60
N ALA A 265 5.75 26.52 25.52
CA ALA A 265 4.83 26.69 26.64
C ALA A 265 4.68 25.41 27.49
N ASP A 266 5.22 25.44 28.70
CA ASP A 266 4.96 24.45 29.74
C ASP A 266 3.66 24.77 30.48
N ARG A 267 2.47 24.34 30.02
CA ARG A 267 1.21 24.40 30.83
C ARG A 267 -0.06 23.78 30.21
N ARG A 268 -1.11 23.79 31.05
CA ARG A 268 -2.46 23.23 30.92
C ARG A 268 -3.08 23.31 29.52
N ARG A 269 -3.59 22.16 29.08
CA ARG A 269 -4.37 21.94 27.87
C ARG A 269 -5.85 22.24 28.13
N TYR A 270 -6.48 23.07 27.28
CA TYR A 270 -7.88 23.50 27.43
C TYR A 270 -8.82 22.70 26.52
N SER A 271 -10.09 22.58 26.92
CA SER A 271 -11.19 22.20 26.01
C SER A 271 -11.37 23.24 24.90
N LEU A 272 -12.07 22.92 23.80
CA LEU A 272 -12.19 23.85 22.68
C LEU A 272 -13.00 25.10 23.07
N GLY A 273 -14.10 24.91 23.80
CA GLY A 273 -14.93 26.02 24.29
C GLY A 273 -14.18 26.95 25.24
N GLU A 274 -13.47 26.38 26.22
CA GLU A 274 -12.67 27.16 27.17
C GLU A 274 -11.48 27.83 26.49
N PHE A 275 -10.82 27.14 25.55
CA PHE A 275 -9.74 27.70 24.75
C PHE A 275 -10.21 28.95 24.03
N LYS A 276 -11.31 28.90 23.26
CA LYS A 276 -11.83 30.05 22.50
C LYS A 276 -12.14 31.25 23.41
N LYS A 277 -12.78 30.99 24.55
CA LYS A 277 -13.15 32.01 25.54
C LYS A 277 -11.92 32.66 26.16
N GLU A 278 -10.99 31.86 26.67
CA GLU A 278 -9.78 32.34 27.34
C GLU A 278 -8.83 33.01 26.36
N PHE A 279 -8.71 32.47 25.13
CA PHE A 279 -7.90 33.06 24.08
C PHE A 279 -8.37 34.48 23.80
N ARG A 280 -9.66 34.67 23.48
CA ARG A 280 -10.19 36.00 23.17
C ARG A 280 -9.98 36.98 24.33
N ARG A 281 -10.27 36.55 25.56
CA ARG A 281 -10.11 37.38 26.77
C ARG A 281 -8.67 37.82 27.00
N LYS A 282 -7.70 36.91 26.84
CA LYS A 282 -6.28 37.21 27.08
C LYS A 282 -5.65 37.95 25.90
N PHE A 283 -6.01 37.59 24.68
CA PHE A 283 -5.53 38.25 23.47
C PHE A 283 -5.94 39.72 23.46
N LEU A 284 -7.20 40.05 23.78
CA LEU A 284 -7.65 41.45 23.86
C LEU A 284 -6.84 42.26 24.88
N LYS A 285 -6.57 41.69 26.07
CA LYS A 285 -5.71 42.35 27.06
C LYS A 285 -4.29 42.60 26.55
N ILE A 286 -3.72 41.64 25.82
CA ILE A 286 -2.40 41.82 25.20
C ILE A 286 -2.49 42.90 24.13
N LYS A 287 -3.55 42.86 23.30
CA LYS A 287 -3.79 43.85 22.26
C LYS A 287 -3.83 45.28 22.82
N ASP A 288 -4.64 45.48 23.86
CA ASP A 288 -4.82 46.79 24.50
C ASP A 288 -3.53 47.31 25.17
N THR A 289 -2.63 46.41 25.60
CA THR A 289 -1.37 46.80 26.26
C THR A 289 -0.19 46.93 25.29
N PHE A 290 -0.24 46.22 24.17
CA PHE A 290 0.89 46.01 23.27
C PHE A 290 0.75 46.76 21.93
N PHE A 291 -0.47 47.13 21.55
CA PHE A 291 -0.79 47.81 20.29
C PHE A 291 -1.37 49.21 20.54
N SER A 292 -1.07 49.83 21.68
CA SER A 292 -1.41 51.23 21.93
C SER A 292 -0.63 52.16 20.99
N ASP A 293 -1.24 53.29 20.61
CA ASP A 293 -0.84 54.20 19.51
C ASP A 293 0.64 54.66 19.46
N GLU A 294 1.41 54.52 20.54
CA GLU A 294 2.83 54.93 20.59
C GLU A 294 3.83 53.94 19.97
N VAL A 295 3.42 52.69 19.66
CA VAL A 295 4.32 51.63 19.12
C VAL A 295 4.08 51.34 17.63
N LEU A 296 3.05 51.95 17.03
CA LEU A 296 2.62 51.70 15.65
C LEU A 296 3.51 52.32 14.56
N ASP A 297 4.52 53.12 14.93
CA ASP A 297 5.49 53.69 13.97
C ASP A 297 6.58 52.70 13.51
N SER A 298 6.67 51.50 14.10
CA SER A 298 7.51 50.43 13.56
C SER A 298 6.64 49.42 12.80
N GLU A 299 6.73 49.41 11.47
CA GLU A 299 5.99 48.52 10.55
C GLU A 299 6.24 47.00 10.73
N VAL A 300 6.93 46.58 11.80
CA VAL A 300 7.28 45.17 12.04
C VAL A 300 6.80 44.75 13.43
N LEU A 301 5.75 43.96 13.48
CA LEU A 301 5.32 43.30 14.71
C LEU A 301 6.36 42.23 15.11
N ASP A 302 7.00 42.42 16.26
CA ASP A 302 7.98 41.49 16.81
C ASP A 302 7.30 40.24 17.39
N ILE A 303 7.23 39.17 16.58
CA ILE A 303 6.64 37.88 16.96
C ILE A 303 7.29 37.30 18.24
N PRO A 304 8.63 37.22 18.37
CA PRO A 304 9.29 36.86 19.63
C PRO A 304 8.77 37.60 20.87
N GLU A 305 8.60 38.91 20.79
CA GLU A 305 8.08 39.71 21.91
C GLU A 305 6.61 39.38 22.20
N LEU A 306 5.77 39.17 21.18
CA LEU A 306 4.41 38.70 21.38
C LEU A 306 4.35 37.33 22.06
N VAL A 307 5.22 36.39 21.66
CA VAL A 307 5.34 35.07 22.29
C VAL A 307 5.77 35.20 23.76
N ARG A 308 6.68 36.13 24.09
CA ARG A 308 7.02 36.46 25.48
C ARG A 308 5.80 36.95 26.26
N LYS A 309 4.98 37.83 25.67
CA LYS A 309 3.71 38.27 26.29
C LYS A 309 2.71 37.13 26.45
N PHE A 310 2.64 36.20 25.51
CA PHE A 310 1.81 35.00 25.62
C PHE A 310 2.24 34.15 26.82
N LYS A 311 3.55 33.97 27.04
CA LYS A 311 4.09 33.30 28.24
C LYS A 311 3.74 34.04 29.52
N GLU A 312 3.98 35.35 29.58
CA GLU A 312 3.68 36.19 30.75
C GLU A 312 2.20 36.13 31.16
N LYS A 313 1.29 36.12 30.18
CA LYS A 313 -0.17 36.07 30.43
C LYS A 313 -0.72 34.63 30.50
N GLY A 314 0.13 33.63 30.28
CA GLY A 314 -0.22 32.21 30.26
C GLY A 314 -1.30 31.91 29.22
N MET A 315 -1.07 32.28 27.97
CA MET A 315 -2.00 32.07 26.86
C MET A 315 -2.48 30.60 26.81
N PRO A 316 -3.77 30.31 26.57
CA PRO A 316 -4.24 28.93 26.55
C PRO A 316 -3.68 28.19 25.33
N ILE A 317 -3.39 26.90 25.50
CA ILE A 317 -3.02 25.98 24.42
C ILE A 317 -4.18 25.03 24.18
N LEU A 318 -4.50 24.77 22.91
CA LEU A 318 -5.53 23.81 22.55
C LEU A 318 -5.01 22.38 22.79
N GLY A 319 -5.66 21.66 23.70
CA GLY A 319 -5.35 20.25 23.95
C GLY A 319 -6.18 19.33 23.09
N VAL A 320 -5.61 18.78 22.02
CA VAL A 320 -6.34 17.81 21.20
C VAL A 320 -6.47 16.49 21.95
N ASN A 321 -7.70 16.07 22.17
CA ASN A 321 -8.11 14.81 22.78
C ASN A 321 -9.51 14.44 22.23
N PRO A 322 -10.02 13.22 22.47
CA PRO A 322 -11.30 12.79 21.89
C PRO A 322 -12.46 13.77 22.14
N LYS A 323 -12.59 14.31 23.36
CA LYS A 323 -13.64 15.28 23.70
C LYS A 323 -13.49 16.59 22.92
N VAL A 324 -12.27 17.08 22.73
CA VAL A 324 -12.01 18.29 21.93
C VAL A 324 -12.32 18.03 20.44
N LEU A 325 -12.10 16.81 19.96
CA LEU A 325 -12.45 16.42 18.59
C LEU A 325 -13.96 16.33 18.39
N GLU A 326 -14.72 15.81 19.37
CA GLU A 326 -16.18 15.85 19.36
C GLU A 326 -16.70 17.30 19.32
N GLU A 327 -16.17 18.17 20.20
CA GLU A 327 -16.49 19.61 20.23
C GLU A 327 -16.13 20.30 18.91
N PHE A 328 -15.00 19.91 18.29
CA PHE A 328 -14.57 20.41 17.00
C PHE A 328 -15.55 19.98 15.89
N SER A 329 -15.87 18.69 15.80
CA SER A 329 -16.81 18.18 14.80
C SER A 329 -18.18 18.87 14.90
N ALA A 330 -18.70 19.04 16.11
CA ALA A 330 -19.96 19.76 16.33
C ALA A 330 -19.87 21.23 15.88
N ASN A 331 -18.79 21.94 16.24
CA ASN A 331 -18.61 23.35 15.92
C ASN A 331 -18.43 23.64 14.42
N TYR A 332 -17.91 22.68 13.66
CA TYR A 332 -17.63 22.84 12.23
C TYR A 332 -18.66 22.14 11.34
N GLY A 333 -19.77 21.65 11.92
CA GLY A 333 -20.85 20.99 11.19
C GLY A 333 -20.42 19.67 10.53
N LEU A 334 -19.43 18.99 11.11
CA LEU A 334 -18.94 17.70 10.65
C LEU A 334 -19.85 16.60 11.21
N ASN A 335 -21.02 16.43 10.60
CA ASN A 335 -22.00 15.40 11.00
C ASN A 335 -21.44 13.97 10.88
N LYS A 336 -20.45 13.82 9.98
CA LYS A 336 -19.48 12.73 9.82
C LYS A 336 -18.29 13.42 9.17
N PRO A 337 -17.10 13.45 9.80
CA PRO A 337 -16.46 12.26 10.37
C PRO A 337 -16.26 12.28 11.89
N ASN A 338 -16.22 11.08 12.48
CA ASN A 338 -15.91 10.87 13.90
C ASN A 338 -14.39 10.97 14.13
N LEU A 339 -13.85 12.19 14.15
CA LEU A 339 -12.41 12.46 14.34
C LEU A 339 -11.88 11.82 15.63
N ASP A 340 -12.69 11.85 16.69
CA ASP A 340 -12.46 11.24 17.99
C ASP A 340 -12.24 9.73 17.90
N ILE A 341 -13.00 9.04 17.03
CA ILE A 341 -12.88 7.61 16.79
C ILE A 341 -11.54 7.28 16.13
N TRP A 342 -11.19 7.99 15.05
CA TRP A 342 -9.93 7.75 14.34
C TRP A 342 -8.71 8.09 15.21
N TYR A 343 -8.79 9.19 15.96
CA TYR A 343 -7.80 9.55 16.96
C TYR A 343 -7.62 8.47 18.03
N SER A 344 -8.73 7.93 18.53
CA SER A 344 -8.72 6.86 19.53
C SER A 344 -8.10 5.59 18.96
N ALA A 345 -8.40 5.24 17.72
CA ALA A 345 -7.78 4.10 17.03
C ALA A 345 -6.26 4.26 16.89
N CYS A 346 -5.77 5.43 16.47
CA CYS A 346 -4.32 5.68 16.44
C CYS A 346 -3.69 5.56 17.83
N SER A 347 -4.33 6.17 18.84
CA SER A 347 -3.85 6.11 20.23
C SER A 347 -3.80 4.68 20.77
N GLU A 348 -4.78 3.87 20.37
CA GLU A 348 -4.89 2.47 20.75
C GLU A 348 -3.70 1.65 20.24
N VAL A 349 -3.32 1.84 18.96
CA VAL A 349 -2.14 1.18 18.39
C VAL A 349 -0.85 1.67 19.06
N ILE A 350 -0.67 2.99 19.19
CA ILE A 350 0.56 3.58 19.73
C ILE A 350 0.85 3.09 21.16
N HIS A 351 -0.19 2.95 21.99
CA HIS A 351 -0.02 2.65 23.41
C HIS A 351 -0.16 1.16 23.75
N ASN A 352 -0.88 0.37 22.95
CA ASN A 352 -1.23 -1.01 23.34
C ASN A 352 -0.83 -2.07 22.32
N GLN A 353 -0.35 -1.70 21.13
CA GLN A 353 0.07 -2.67 20.13
C GLN A 353 1.59 -2.84 20.10
N PRO A 354 2.14 -4.01 20.54
CA PRO A 354 3.54 -4.31 20.32
C PRO A 354 3.82 -4.49 18.82
N PRO A 355 5.03 -4.15 18.33
CA PRO A 355 5.43 -4.43 16.96
C PRO A 355 5.28 -5.93 16.63
N LEU A 356 4.74 -6.22 15.44
CA LEU A 356 4.64 -7.61 14.98
C LEU A 356 6.04 -8.16 14.64
N PRO A 357 6.37 -9.40 15.02
CA PRO A 357 7.65 -10.03 14.69
C PRO A 357 7.69 -10.58 13.26
N PHE A 358 6.64 -10.35 12.47
CA PHE A 358 6.47 -10.80 11.09
C PHE A 358 5.62 -9.77 10.32
N PHE A 359 5.69 -9.82 8.99
CA PHE A 359 4.82 -9.01 8.14
C PHE A 359 3.44 -9.64 8.00
N SER A 360 2.38 -8.84 8.17
CA SER A 360 0.98 -9.22 7.94
C SER A 360 0.42 -8.44 6.75
N LEU A 361 -0.09 -9.15 5.75
CA LEU A 361 -0.80 -8.50 4.64
C LEU A 361 -2.14 -7.94 5.12
N LEU A 362 -2.78 -8.60 6.09
CA LEU A 362 -4.01 -8.12 6.70
C LEU A 362 -3.82 -6.75 7.39
N GLU A 363 -2.70 -6.55 8.10
CA GLU A 363 -2.36 -5.25 8.71
C GLU A 363 -2.24 -4.15 7.66
N VAL A 364 -1.51 -4.39 6.57
CA VAL A 364 -1.32 -3.40 5.50
C VAL A 364 -2.63 -3.10 4.78
N LYS A 365 -3.42 -4.13 4.46
CA LYS A 365 -4.74 -3.97 3.83
C LYS A 365 -5.69 -3.17 4.71
N PHE A 366 -5.70 -3.43 6.02
CA PHE A 366 -6.48 -2.64 6.95
C PHE A 366 -5.97 -1.19 7.00
N PHE A 367 -4.66 -0.99 7.12
CA PHE A 367 -4.06 0.33 7.19
C PHE A 367 -4.37 1.18 5.96
N LYS A 368 -4.38 0.57 4.77
CA LYS A 368 -4.82 1.19 3.51
C LYS A 368 -6.24 1.79 3.62
N HIS A 369 -7.22 1.00 4.05
CA HIS A 369 -8.61 1.46 4.23
C HIS A 369 -8.74 2.47 5.36
N PHE A 370 -7.98 2.29 6.44
CA PHE A 370 -7.90 3.24 7.55
C PHE A 370 -7.38 4.61 7.08
N LEU A 371 -6.29 4.61 6.31
CA LEU A 371 -5.66 5.82 5.77
C LEU A 371 -6.62 6.54 4.81
N GLU A 372 -7.29 5.81 3.92
CA GLU A 372 -8.28 6.37 3.00
C GLU A 372 -9.39 7.13 3.77
N LYS A 373 -9.94 6.51 4.82
CA LYS A 373 -11.00 7.11 5.64
C LYS A 373 -10.51 8.35 6.39
N ASN A 374 -9.28 8.34 6.89
CA ASN A 374 -8.67 9.49 7.56
C ASN A 374 -8.39 10.64 6.59
N ILE A 375 -7.86 10.36 5.40
CA ILE A 375 -7.60 11.39 4.38
C ILE A 375 -8.91 12.01 3.91
N LYS A 376 -9.93 11.19 3.60
CA LYS A 376 -11.28 11.69 3.26
C LYS A 376 -11.84 12.58 4.37
N THR A 377 -11.61 12.21 5.61
CA THR A 377 -12.03 12.97 6.79
C THR A 377 -11.35 14.34 6.85
N LEU A 378 -10.02 14.39 6.66
CA LEU A 378 -9.25 15.62 6.64
C LEU A 378 -9.60 16.51 5.43
N GLN A 379 -9.94 15.91 4.30
CA GLN A 379 -10.43 16.62 3.11
C GLN A 379 -11.74 17.38 3.38
N VAL A 380 -12.71 16.76 4.07
CA VAL A 380 -13.94 17.48 4.46
C VAL A 380 -13.62 18.67 5.36
N ILE A 381 -12.65 18.54 6.28
CA ILE A 381 -12.22 19.67 7.12
C ILE A 381 -11.54 20.74 6.26
N ALA A 382 -10.67 20.35 5.34
CA ALA A 382 -9.98 21.24 4.42
C ALA A 382 -10.96 22.08 3.59
N GLU A 383 -12.00 21.47 3.01
CA GLU A 383 -13.07 22.17 2.29
C GLU A 383 -13.76 23.24 3.15
N LYS A 384 -13.97 22.94 4.45
CA LYS A 384 -14.51 23.92 5.41
C LYS A 384 -13.54 25.05 5.74
N ILE A 385 -12.23 24.82 5.67
CA ILE A 385 -11.22 25.86 5.90
C ILE A 385 -11.16 26.85 4.74
N ILE A 386 -11.23 26.33 3.51
CA ILE A 386 -11.12 27.12 2.28
C ILE A 386 -12.44 27.74 1.83
N ASP A 387 -13.56 27.45 2.52
CA ASP A 387 -14.91 27.88 2.13
C ASP A 387 -15.21 27.57 0.65
N GLY A 388 -14.80 26.38 0.19
CA GLY A 388 -14.82 25.99 -1.23
C GLY A 388 -14.69 24.49 -1.43
N HIS A 389 -14.82 24.05 -2.69
CA HIS A 389 -14.60 22.66 -3.09
C HIS A 389 -13.13 22.45 -3.45
N LEU A 390 -12.55 21.36 -2.97
CA LEU A 390 -11.23 20.92 -3.43
C LEU A 390 -11.37 20.31 -4.82
N GLU A 391 -10.51 20.71 -5.74
CA GLU A 391 -10.41 20.06 -7.04
C GLU A 391 -9.71 18.72 -6.83
N MET A 392 -10.46 17.65 -7.05
CA MET A 392 -9.96 16.30 -6.90
C MET A 392 -9.72 15.74 -8.29
N GLU A 393 -8.46 15.51 -8.63
CA GLU A 393 -8.17 14.61 -9.74
C GLU A 393 -8.77 13.24 -9.36
N GLU A 394 -9.65 12.72 -10.23
CA GLU A 394 -10.04 11.32 -10.17
C GLU A 394 -8.82 10.48 -10.51
N ILE A 395 -8.00 10.19 -9.49
CA ILE A 395 -6.99 9.16 -9.61
C ILE A 395 -7.76 7.85 -9.60
N SER A 396 -7.91 7.23 -10.78
CA SER A 396 -8.58 5.94 -10.92
C SER A 396 -7.72 4.89 -10.24
N ILE A 397 -8.01 4.60 -8.97
CA ILE A 397 -7.40 3.47 -8.29
C ILE A 397 -8.14 2.23 -8.77
N HIS A 398 -7.57 1.53 -9.75
CA HIS A 398 -8.10 0.22 -10.12
C HIS A 398 -7.86 -0.72 -8.95
N PRO A 399 -8.90 -1.26 -8.30
CA PRO A 399 -8.73 -2.32 -7.32
C PRO A 399 -7.91 -3.45 -7.95
N PHE A 400 -7.04 -4.09 -7.18
CA PHE A 400 -6.25 -5.26 -7.60
C PHE A 400 -7.03 -6.29 -8.42
N PHE A 401 -8.32 -6.46 -8.16
CA PHE A 401 -9.19 -7.38 -8.90
C PHE A 401 -9.61 -6.86 -10.27
N GLU A 402 -9.80 -5.56 -10.43
CA GLU A 402 -9.98 -4.93 -11.76
C GLU A 402 -8.69 -5.00 -12.56
N GLU A 403 -7.55 -4.71 -11.93
CA GLU A 403 -6.25 -4.82 -12.59
C GLU A 403 -5.94 -6.28 -12.97
N ARG A 404 -6.26 -7.24 -12.11
CA ARG A 404 -6.09 -8.67 -12.45
C ARG A 404 -7.06 -9.15 -13.51
N ASN A 405 -8.31 -8.69 -13.52
CA ASN A 405 -9.25 -9.02 -14.58
C ASN A 405 -8.82 -8.38 -15.90
N SER A 406 -8.31 -7.15 -15.85
CA SER A 406 -7.66 -6.46 -16.97
C SER A 406 -6.44 -7.24 -17.47
N LEU A 407 -5.55 -7.69 -16.60
CA LEU A 407 -4.38 -8.50 -16.98
C LEU A 407 -4.78 -9.88 -17.52
N LYS A 408 -5.84 -10.52 -16.99
CA LYS A 408 -6.42 -11.75 -17.56
C LYS A 408 -6.95 -11.53 -18.97
N GLU A 409 -7.65 -10.43 -19.18
CA GLU A 409 -8.16 -10.02 -20.49
C GLU A 409 -7.00 -9.78 -21.46
N CYS A 410 -5.98 -9.02 -21.05
CA CYS A 410 -4.77 -8.78 -21.85
C CYS A 410 -4.05 -10.10 -22.22
N LEU A 411 -3.82 -10.99 -21.26
CA LEU A 411 -3.21 -12.30 -21.52
C LEU A 411 -4.09 -13.17 -22.42
N HIS A 412 -5.42 -13.09 -22.27
CA HIS A 412 -6.34 -13.82 -23.12
C HIS A 412 -6.28 -13.32 -24.56
N VAL A 413 -6.29 -12.00 -24.76
CA VAL A 413 -6.15 -11.40 -26.10
C VAL A 413 -4.78 -11.71 -26.71
N ALA A 414 -3.69 -11.60 -25.94
CA ALA A 414 -2.35 -11.98 -26.40
C ALA A 414 -2.32 -13.45 -26.83
N TYR A 415 -2.90 -14.35 -26.03
CA TYR A 415 -3.01 -15.77 -26.37
C TYR A 415 -3.84 -16.01 -27.64
N LEU A 416 -5.00 -15.35 -27.78
CA LEU A 416 -5.83 -15.48 -28.99
C LEU A 416 -5.05 -15.05 -30.24
N LEU A 417 -4.41 -13.87 -30.18
CA LEU A 417 -3.57 -13.36 -31.27
C LEU A 417 -2.45 -14.32 -31.64
N GLU A 418 -1.78 -14.91 -30.65
CA GLU A 418 -0.72 -15.90 -30.87
C GLU A 418 -1.26 -17.20 -31.48
N THR A 419 -2.38 -17.72 -30.98
CA THR A 419 -2.94 -18.99 -31.47
C THR A 419 -3.54 -18.89 -32.87
N GLU A 420 -4.19 -17.77 -33.18
CA GLU A 420 -4.88 -17.57 -34.45
C GLU A 420 -3.93 -17.01 -35.53
N ASN A 421 -2.94 -16.20 -35.14
CA ASN A 421 -2.12 -15.42 -36.07
C ASN A 421 -0.60 -15.52 -35.78
N GLY A 422 -0.15 -16.55 -35.05
CA GLY A 422 1.21 -16.60 -34.51
C GLY A 422 2.36 -16.43 -35.53
N ALA A 423 2.20 -16.90 -36.76
CA ALA A 423 3.19 -16.67 -37.82
C ALA A 423 3.29 -15.18 -38.20
N GLU A 424 2.15 -14.52 -38.35
CA GLU A 424 2.08 -13.08 -38.66
C GLU A 424 2.58 -12.23 -37.49
N ILE A 425 2.28 -12.62 -36.24
CA ILE A 425 2.75 -11.93 -35.05
C ILE A 425 4.28 -12.02 -34.93
N LYS A 426 4.88 -13.18 -35.18
CA LYS A 426 6.35 -13.33 -35.20
C LYS A 426 6.99 -12.49 -36.30
N ASP A 427 6.38 -12.46 -37.48
CA ASP A 427 6.85 -11.65 -38.60
C ASP A 427 6.72 -10.13 -38.32
N LEU A 428 5.63 -9.72 -37.66
CA LEU A 428 5.45 -8.35 -37.16
C LEU A 428 6.54 -7.99 -36.15
N ILE A 429 6.85 -8.86 -35.18
CA ILE A 429 7.92 -8.64 -34.21
C ILE A 429 9.27 -8.49 -34.93
N LYS A 430 9.57 -9.33 -35.94
CA LYS A 430 10.79 -9.20 -36.76
C LYS A 430 10.86 -7.86 -37.47
N ARG A 431 9.78 -7.45 -38.15
CA ARG A 431 9.72 -6.15 -38.83
C ARG A 431 9.92 -5.00 -37.86
N ALA A 432 9.23 -5.01 -36.73
CA ALA A 432 9.34 -3.97 -35.71
C ALA A 432 10.79 -3.83 -35.19
N MET A 433 11.48 -4.96 -35.01
CA MET A 433 12.88 -4.97 -34.61
C MET A 433 13.82 -4.41 -35.69
N ILE A 434 13.59 -4.75 -36.96
CA ILE A 434 14.36 -4.21 -38.10
C ILE A 434 14.15 -2.70 -38.20
N THR A 435 12.90 -2.22 -38.13
CA THR A 435 12.58 -0.79 -38.17
C THR A 435 13.29 0.00 -37.07
N LEU A 436 13.41 -0.55 -35.86
CA LEU A 436 14.16 0.10 -34.78
C LEU A 436 15.66 0.12 -35.01
N GLN A 437 16.23 -0.87 -35.68
CA GLN A 437 17.65 -0.90 -36.03
C GLN A 437 17.97 0.07 -37.17
N GLU A 438 17.10 0.17 -38.18
CA GLU A 438 17.26 1.06 -39.33
C GLU A 438 17.10 2.53 -38.93
N GLY A 439 16.13 2.84 -38.06
CA GLY A 439 15.89 4.20 -37.55
C GLY A 439 17.02 4.78 -36.69
N GLN A 440 18.00 3.97 -36.25
CA GLN A 440 19.21 4.45 -35.57
C GLN A 440 20.34 4.87 -36.52
N ASN A 441 20.29 4.44 -37.78
CA ASN A 441 21.33 4.76 -38.77
C ASN A 441 21.08 6.09 -39.49
N GLU A 442 19.90 6.70 -39.32
CA GLU A 442 19.52 7.96 -39.96
C GLU A 442 19.54 9.14 -38.97
N ASN A 443 20.66 9.89 -38.98
CA ASN A 443 20.81 11.32 -38.65
C ASN A 443 19.91 11.96 -37.56
N THR A 444 19.74 11.31 -36.40
CA THR A 444 19.18 11.98 -35.22
C THR A 444 20.28 12.27 -34.20
N GLU A 445 20.26 13.48 -33.63
CA GLU A 445 21.18 13.95 -32.60
C GLU A 445 21.45 12.89 -31.52
N PRO A 446 22.63 12.89 -30.89
CA PRO A 446 23.00 11.92 -29.87
C PRO A 446 22.18 12.16 -28.60
N SER A 447 20.92 11.73 -28.60
CA SER A 447 20.17 11.52 -27.38
C SER A 447 20.88 10.39 -26.62
N ALA A 448 21.22 10.64 -25.36
CA ALA A 448 22.10 9.80 -24.54
C ALA A 448 21.54 8.40 -24.23
N ILE A 449 20.38 8.03 -24.75
CA ILE A 449 19.68 6.78 -24.44
C ILE A 449 19.67 5.88 -25.68
N TRP A 450 20.51 4.85 -25.66
CA TRP A 450 20.68 3.93 -26.78
C TRP A 450 19.53 2.92 -26.80
N ILE A 451 18.71 2.91 -27.86
CA ILE A 451 17.78 1.80 -28.14
C ILE A 451 18.65 0.59 -28.51
N ARG A 452 18.53 -0.54 -27.80
CA ARG A 452 19.34 -1.74 -28.07
C ARG A 452 18.48 -2.98 -27.99
N PRO A 453 17.84 -3.37 -29.12
CA PRO A 453 16.90 -4.48 -29.15
C PRO A 453 17.50 -5.83 -28.70
N LEU A 454 18.81 -6.05 -28.90
CA LEU A 454 19.52 -7.24 -28.45
C LEU A 454 19.57 -7.38 -26.92
N THR A 455 19.62 -6.27 -26.18
CA THR A 455 19.62 -6.29 -24.71
C THR A 455 18.26 -6.75 -24.20
N LEU A 456 17.17 -6.27 -24.82
CA LEU A 456 15.82 -6.72 -24.50
C LEU A 456 15.61 -8.21 -24.87
N ILE A 457 16.09 -8.65 -26.04
CA ILE A 457 16.06 -10.07 -26.42
C ILE A 457 16.81 -10.92 -25.38
N SER A 458 18.01 -10.51 -25.00
CA SER A 458 18.85 -11.24 -24.04
C SER A 458 18.16 -11.33 -22.68
N LEU A 459 17.55 -10.23 -22.23
CA LEU A 459 16.76 -10.21 -21.01
C LEU A 459 15.58 -11.18 -21.09
N PHE A 460 14.77 -11.11 -22.15
CA PHE A 460 13.59 -11.97 -22.30
C PHE A 460 13.98 -13.44 -22.49
N HIS A 461 15.13 -13.73 -23.10
CA HIS A 461 15.69 -15.06 -23.16
C HIS A 461 16.14 -15.57 -21.78
N LEU A 462 16.79 -14.73 -20.97
CA LEU A 462 17.18 -15.08 -19.59
C LEU A 462 15.98 -15.32 -18.68
N ILE A 463 14.91 -14.55 -18.85
CA ILE A 463 13.67 -14.67 -18.06
C ILE A 463 12.86 -15.89 -18.54
N SER A 464 12.66 -16.00 -19.85
CA SER A 464 11.85 -17.00 -20.57
C SER A 464 10.67 -17.54 -19.74
N PRO A 465 9.72 -16.69 -19.32
CA PRO A 465 8.64 -17.14 -18.47
C PRO A 465 7.75 -18.09 -19.27
N SER A 466 7.52 -19.30 -18.76
CA SER A 466 6.59 -20.23 -19.41
C SER A 466 5.19 -19.60 -19.55
N LEU A 467 4.44 -19.98 -20.59
CA LEU A 467 3.02 -19.59 -20.75
C LEU A 467 2.19 -19.89 -19.50
N ARG A 468 2.53 -20.96 -18.77
CA ARG A 468 1.92 -21.27 -17.47
C ARG A 468 2.25 -20.22 -16.42
N HIS A 469 3.49 -19.75 -16.38
CA HIS A 469 3.92 -18.69 -15.46
C HIS A 469 3.22 -17.36 -15.73
N LEU A 470 3.02 -17.01 -17.01
CA LEU A 470 2.26 -15.82 -17.41
C LEU A 470 0.77 -15.96 -17.01
N ARG A 471 0.13 -17.10 -17.31
CA ARG A 471 -1.29 -17.37 -16.98
C ARG A 471 -1.58 -17.41 -15.49
N ASP A 472 -0.66 -17.94 -14.69
CA ASP A 472 -0.78 -17.98 -13.23
C ASP A 472 -0.35 -16.64 -12.58
N PHE A 473 -0.09 -15.61 -13.39
CA PHE A 473 0.44 -14.29 -13.02
C PHE A 473 1.78 -14.34 -12.29
N SER A 474 2.47 -15.49 -12.23
CA SER A 474 3.77 -15.63 -11.57
C SER A 474 4.91 -14.84 -12.22
N PHE A 475 4.62 -14.23 -13.37
CA PHE A 475 5.44 -13.22 -14.01
C PHE A 475 4.55 -12.10 -14.59
N VAL A 476 4.85 -10.83 -14.31
CA VAL A 476 4.18 -9.61 -14.81
C VAL A 476 5.21 -8.58 -15.30
N GLU A 477 4.76 -7.49 -15.95
CA GLU A 477 5.65 -6.47 -16.51
C GLU A 477 6.56 -5.84 -15.46
N GLU A 478 6.03 -5.63 -14.25
CA GLU A 478 6.75 -5.06 -13.11
C GLU A 478 7.93 -5.94 -12.65
N ASP A 479 7.86 -7.26 -12.88
CA ASP A 479 8.96 -8.18 -12.54
C ASP A 479 10.22 -7.90 -13.38
N ILE A 480 10.11 -7.19 -14.52
CA ILE A 480 11.27 -6.78 -15.32
C ILE A 480 12.13 -5.78 -14.56
N GLY A 481 11.51 -4.79 -13.90
CA GLY A 481 12.25 -3.78 -13.13
C GLY A 481 13.13 -4.43 -12.06
N ASP A 482 12.59 -5.41 -11.33
CA ASP A 482 13.33 -6.17 -10.34
C ASP A 482 14.52 -6.95 -10.91
N ILE A 483 14.36 -7.52 -12.11
CA ILE A 483 15.40 -8.29 -12.77
C ILE A 483 16.49 -7.34 -13.28
N ILE A 484 16.09 -6.19 -13.82
CA ILE A 484 17.01 -5.12 -14.21
C ILE A 484 17.80 -4.63 -13.00
N GLU A 485 17.17 -4.35 -11.86
CA GLU A 485 17.87 -3.91 -10.65
C GLU A 485 18.94 -4.92 -10.20
N LYS A 486 18.69 -6.22 -10.37
CA LYS A 486 19.65 -7.28 -10.05
C LYS A 486 20.75 -7.43 -11.10
N LEU A 487 20.43 -7.19 -12.37
CA LEU A 487 21.38 -7.27 -13.48
C LEU A 487 22.22 -6.00 -13.63
N GLN A 488 21.72 -4.84 -13.23
CA GLN A 488 22.37 -3.54 -13.41
C GLN A 488 23.79 -3.54 -12.80
N PRO A 489 24.02 -3.97 -11.54
CA PRO A 489 25.38 -4.04 -10.98
C PRO A 489 26.30 -5.03 -11.71
N LEU A 490 25.72 -6.08 -12.31
CA LEU A 490 26.43 -7.13 -13.03
C LEU A 490 26.72 -6.78 -14.49
N SER A 491 25.96 -5.84 -15.05
CA SER A 491 26.03 -5.46 -16.45
C SER A 491 27.20 -4.53 -16.79
N PHE A 492 27.82 -3.91 -15.77
CA PHE A 492 28.81 -2.83 -15.91
C PHE A 492 28.33 -1.63 -16.77
N LYS A 493 27.04 -1.56 -17.10
CA LYS A 493 26.39 -0.45 -17.81
C LYS A 493 25.75 0.50 -16.80
N GLY A 494 25.78 1.80 -17.08
CA GLY A 494 25.16 2.83 -16.23
C GLY A 494 23.64 2.97 -16.40
N SER A 495 23.08 2.61 -17.56
CA SER A 495 21.69 2.92 -17.95
C SER A 495 20.91 1.72 -18.50
N LEU A 496 21.15 0.51 -17.97
CA LEU A 496 20.46 -0.71 -18.45
C LEU A 496 18.92 -0.59 -18.32
N LYS A 497 18.44 0.03 -17.23
CA LYS A 497 17.01 0.30 -17.03
C LYS A 497 16.43 1.17 -18.14
N ASP A 498 17.00 2.35 -18.36
CA ASP A 498 16.53 3.29 -19.38
C ASP A 498 16.62 2.68 -20.79
N GLU A 499 17.69 1.92 -21.07
CA GLU A 499 17.87 1.19 -22.33
C GLU A 499 16.72 0.21 -22.58
N ILE A 500 16.31 -0.57 -21.58
CA ILE A 500 15.22 -1.54 -21.69
C ILE A 500 13.86 -0.85 -21.80
N GLU A 501 13.58 0.13 -20.94
CA GLU A 501 12.29 0.86 -20.92
C GLU A 501 12.05 1.59 -22.24
N VAL A 502 13.05 2.31 -22.75
CA VAL A 502 12.95 3.02 -24.04
C VAL A 502 12.81 2.05 -25.21
N THR A 503 13.57 0.95 -25.21
CA THR A 503 13.48 -0.07 -26.28
C THR A 503 12.10 -0.73 -26.28
N LEU A 504 11.57 -1.10 -25.10
CA LEU A 504 10.25 -1.69 -24.97
C LEU A 504 9.14 -0.73 -25.41
N SER A 505 9.19 0.53 -24.97
CA SER A 505 8.22 1.56 -25.38
C SER A 505 8.22 1.76 -26.89
N LYS A 506 9.40 1.84 -27.53
CA LYS A 506 9.50 2.01 -28.98
C LYS A 506 8.99 0.81 -29.76
N LEU A 507 9.24 -0.41 -29.29
CA LEU A 507 8.62 -1.61 -29.88
C LEU A 507 7.10 -1.58 -29.77
N GLN A 508 6.57 -1.17 -28.61
CA GLN A 508 5.14 -1.01 -28.43
C GLN A 508 4.57 0.00 -29.42
N ASP A 509 5.21 1.15 -29.59
CA ASP A 509 4.76 2.21 -30.50
C ASP A 509 4.73 1.75 -31.97
N VAL A 510 5.70 0.93 -32.40
CA VAL A 510 5.75 0.36 -33.76
C VAL A 510 4.71 -0.73 -33.96
N MET A 511 4.49 -1.60 -32.97
CA MET A 511 3.55 -2.73 -33.10
C MET A 511 2.09 -2.32 -32.95
N LEU A 512 1.80 -1.26 -32.18
CA LEU A 512 0.43 -0.82 -31.89
C LEU A 512 -0.43 -0.59 -33.14
N PRO A 513 -0.03 0.23 -34.14
CA PRO A 513 -0.86 0.47 -35.33
C PRO A 513 -1.12 -0.81 -36.15
N GLU A 514 -0.15 -1.72 -36.21
CA GLU A 514 -0.27 -2.98 -36.96
C GLU A 514 -1.25 -3.96 -36.29
N LEU A 515 -1.38 -3.90 -34.97
CA LEU A 515 -2.30 -4.76 -34.22
C LEU A 515 -3.74 -4.24 -34.19
N GLU A 516 -3.98 -2.96 -34.51
CA GLU A 516 -5.34 -2.37 -34.58
C GLU A 516 -6.25 -3.05 -35.61
N ARG A 517 -5.67 -3.75 -36.59
CA ARG A 517 -6.44 -4.54 -37.57
C ARG A 517 -7.20 -5.71 -36.92
N TYR A 518 -6.77 -6.19 -35.76
CA TYR A 518 -7.42 -7.27 -35.05
C TYR A 518 -8.51 -6.74 -34.11
N ARG A 519 -9.77 -7.10 -34.38
CA ARG A 519 -10.93 -6.63 -33.60
C ARG A 519 -10.81 -6.88 -32.09
N VAL A 520 -10.26 -8.02 -31.70
CA VAL A 520 -10.03 -8.39 -30.29
C VAL A 520 -9.02 -7.47 -29.60
N PHE A 521 -8.07 -6.88 -30.35
CA PHE A 521 -7.09 -5.92 -29.86
C PHE A 521 -7.62 -4.49 -29.91
N SER A 522 -8.26 -4.09 -31.01
CA SER A 522 -8.69 -2.69 -31.21
C SER A 522 -9.76 -2.23 -30.22
N SER A 523 -10.56 -3.16 -29.70
CA SER A 523 -11.56 -2.90 -28.66
C SER A 523 -11.00 -2.58 -27.27
N LEU A 524 -9.69 -2.73 -27.05
CA LEU A 524 -9.04 -2.48 -25.77
C LEU A 524 -8.71 -1.00 -25.56
N SER A 525 -8.57 -0.58 -24.29
CA SER A 525 -8.02 0.74 -23.95
C SER A 525 -6.52 0.82 -24.29
N SER A 526 -5.99 2.03 -24.46
CA SER A 526 -4.57 2.23 -24.81
C SER A 526 -3.59 1.57 -23.84
N GLU A 527 -3.91 1.59 -22.54
CA GLU A 527 -3.10 0.92 -21.51
C GLU A 527 -3.11 -0.62 -21.69
N LYS A 528 -4.30 -1.20 -21.91
CA LYS A 528 -4.45 -2.64 -22.15
C LYS A 528 -3.74 -3.07 -23.43
N LYS A 529 -3.76 -2.25 -24.49
CA LYS A 529 -3.04 -2.50 -25.74
C LYS A 529 -1.53 -2.65 -25.52
N ARG A 530 -0.92 -1.74 -24.75
CA ARG A 530 0.50 -1.83 -24.39
C ARG A 530 0.82 -3.10 -23.61
N LYS A 531 -0.03 -3.47 -22.64
CA LYS A 531 0.10 -4.72 -21.86
C LYS A 531 -0.04 -5.98 -22.73
N VAL A 532 -0.92 -6.00 -23.74
CA VAL A 532 -1.02 -7.10 -24.70
C VAL A 532 0.27 -7.22 -25.53
N ILE A 533 0.79 -6.12 -26.05
CA ILE A 533 2.05 -6.11 -26.81
C ILE A 533 3.20 -6.62 -25.95
N PHE A 534 3.27 -6.18 -24.70
CA PHE A 534 4.24 -6.67 -23.73
C PHE A 534 4.22 -8.20 -23.62
N TYR A 535 3.03 -8.80 -23.45
CA TYR A 535 2.90 -10.25 -23.36
C TYR A 535 3.21 -10.99 -24.67
N LEU A 536 2.92 -10.40 -25.82
CA LEU A 536 3.32 -10.95 -27.11
C LEU A 536 4.85 -10.95 -27.25
N LEU A 537 5.50 -9.84 -26.89
CA LEU A 537 6.95 -9.69 -26.94
C LEU A 537 7.63 -10.66 -25.97
N ILE A 538 7.19 -10.75 -24.71
CA ILE A 538 7.88 -11.62 -23.75
C ILE A 538 7.80 -13.10 -24.11
N ASP A 539 6.69 -13.53 -24.72
CA ASP A 539 6.54 -14.92 -25.13
C ASP A 539 7.25 -15.22 -26.47
N ASN A 540 7.29 -14.27 -27.42
CA ASN A 540 7.74 -14.55 -28.78
C ASN A 540 9.10 -13.96 -29.16
N LEU A 541 9.57 -12.92 -28.47
CA LEU A 541 10.77 -12.18 -28.90
C LEU A 541 12.02 -13.07 -28.88
N SER A 542 12.27 -13.85 -27.83
CA SER A 542 13.41 -14.78 -27.79
C SER A 542 13.27 -15.89 -28.84
N LYS A 543 12.11 -16.54 -28.90
CA LYS A 543 11.80 -17.62 -29.87
C LYS A 543 11.97 -17.20 -31.33
N THR A 544 11.74 -15.93 -31.62
CA THR A 544 11.84 -15.36 -32.98
C THR A 544 13.29 -15.25 -33.46
N PHE A 545 14.25 -15.19 -32.54
CA PHE A 545 15.68 -14.95 -32.79
C PHE A 545 16.61 -16.08 -32.29
N GLU A 546 16.06 -17.18 -31.75
CA GLU A 546 16.82 -18.39 -31.35
C GLU A 546 17.62 -19.04 -32.50
N GLY A 547 17.33 -18.71 -33.76
CA GLY A 547 18.09 -19.18 -34.94
C GLY A 547 19.17 -18.23 -35.44
N THR A 548 19.19 -16.97 -34.99
CA THR A 548 20.12 -15.91 -35.47
C THR A 548 21.23 -15.57 -34.46
N LEU A 549 21.11 -16.00 -33.20
CA LEU A 549 22.12 -15.78 -32.14
C LEU A 549 23.18 -16.91 -32.06
N SER A 550 22.98 -18.00 -32.81
CA SER A 550 23.89 -19.15 -32.90
C SER A 550 24.80 -19.14 -34.15
N SER A 551 24.81 -18.01 -34.88
CA SER A 551 25.71 -17.68 -36.00
C SER A 551 26.46 -16.41 -35.66
#